data_AF-A0A2V6S490-F1
#
_entry.id   AF-A0A2V6S490-F1
#
_cell.length_a   1.000
_cell.length_b   1.000
_cell.length_c   1.000
_cell.angle_alpha   90.00
_cell.angle_beta   90.00
_cell.angle_gamma   90.00
#
_symmetry.space_group_name_H-M   'P 1'
#
loop_
_entity.id
_entity.type
_entity.pdbx_description
1 polymer ?
#
loop_
_entity_poly.entity_id
_entity_poly.type
_entity_poly.pdbx_seq_one_letter_code
_entity_poly.pdbx_strand_id
1 'polypeptide(L)'
;MARWPAARRFVRRFVAGEHAEDALRVIAQLNAQGLLCAVTHLGENVVTVADATHAARAYVELLAEIERRRLAAVPSLKLTHLGLDLDEAVCRANLEAVLARGRASATLVWIDMESTAYTDRTLDLYARVRPAFPNAACVVQAYLRRTAQDVERLIELGATVRLCKGAYREPPELAFPAKRDVDANYARLLDRLFAADAQARSVYVGVATHDTRLITRARDTARARGIARERFEIQMLYGIRKDLHARIAADGLRLRVLVPYGEDWYGYFMRRLAERPANLAFFLRHLFRG
;
A
#
# COMPACT_ATOMS: atom_id res chain seq x y z
N MET A 1 10.30 24.04 12.38
CA MET A 1 9.82 22.86 13.13
C MET A 1 10.16 22.84 14.63
N ALA A 2 10.83 23.85 15.20
CA ALA A 2 11.23 23.87 16.61
C ALA A 2 10.11 24.13 17.64
N ARG A 3 8.89 24.46 17.22
CA ARG A 3 7.87 25.02 18.12
C ARG A 3 6.90 24.03 18.78
N TRP A 4 6.67 22.81 18.27
CA TRP A 4 5.69 21.86 18.89
C TRP A 4 6.17 20.40 18.99
N PRO A 5 6.92 20.04 20.06
CA PRO A 5 7.44 18.69 20.29
C PRO A 5 6.37 17.59 20.39
N ALA A 6 5.18 17.90 20.93
CA ALA A 6 4.07 16.97 21.08
C ALA A 6 3.47 16.54 19.72
N ALA A 7 3.31 17.48 18.79
CA ALA A 7 2.85 17.20 17.42
C ALA A 7 3.85 16.29 16.68
N ARG A 8 5.16 16.53 16.83
CA ARG A 8 6.22 15.68 16.25
C ARG A 8 6.17 14.25 16.78
N ARG A 9 5.97 14.06 18.09
CA ARG A 9 5.85 12.72 18.70
C ARG A 9 4.61 11.97 18.19
N PHE A 10 3.53 12.70 17.89
CA PHE A 10 2.32 12.10 17.36
C PHE A 10 2.43 11.74 15.88
N VAL A 11 3.07 12.55 15.05
CA VAL A 11 3.37 12.20 13.64
C VAL A 11 4.24 10.95 13.57
N ARG A 12 5.26 10.85 14.42
CA ARG A 12 6.15 9.67 14.54
C ARG A 12 5.44 8.36 14.89
N ARG A 13 4.18 8.42 15.33
CA ARG A 13 3.36 7.22 15.52
C ARG A 13 2.99 6.58 14.18
N PHE A 14 2.78 7.37 13.14
CA PHE A 14 2.26 6.94 11.85
C PHE A 14 3.30 7.04 10.72
N VAL A 15 4.37 7.80 10.94
CA VAL A 15 5.48 8.01 9.98
C VAL A 15 6.79 7.66 10.67
N ALA A 16 7.63 6.86 10.02
CA ALA A 16 8.89 6.38 10.60
C ALA A 16 9.87 7.53 10.87
N GLY A 17 9.91 8.51 9.97
CA GLY A 17 10.73 9.70 10.05
C GLY A 17 10.80 10.41 8.69
N GLU A 18 11.71 11.37 8.59
CA GLU A 18 11.88 12.21 7.39
C GLU A 18 12.90 11.58 6.42
N HIS A 19 13.77 10.69 6.91
CA HIS A 19 14.84 10.10 6.10
C HIS A 19 14.67 8.59 5.92
N ALA A 20 15.26 8.05 4.83
CA ALA A 20 15.23 6.61 4.55
C ALA A 20 15.79 5.77 5.70
N GLU A 21 16.84 6.25 6.39
CA GLU A 21 17.41 5.56 7.56
C GLU A 21 16.40 5.37 8.70
N ASP A 22 15.48 6.32 8.89
CA ASP A 22 14.44 6.16 9.90
C ASP A 22 13.47 5.03 9.54
N ALA A 23 13.10 4.93 8.27
CA ALA A 23 12.31 3.81 7.77
C ALA A 23 13.04 2.48 7.94
N LEU A 24 14.30 2.39 7.53
CA LEU A 24 15.11 1.17 7.61
C LEU A 24 15.26 0.68 9.06
N ARG A 25 15.44 1.59 10.03
CA ARG A 25 15.48 1.26 11.46
C ARG A 25 14.15 0.71 11.97
N VAL A 26 13.04 1.35 11.61
CA VAL A 26 11.69 0.88 11.99
C VAL A 26 11.38 -0.48 11.35
N ILE A 27 11.76 -0.68 10.09
CA ILE A 27 11.60 -1.95 9.38
C ILE A 27 12.39 -3.05 10.08
N ALA A 28 13.64 -2.82 10.45
CA ALA A 28 14.45 -3.81 11.17
C ALA A 28 13.79 -4.24 12.49
N GLN A 29 13.23 -3.28 13.25
CA GLN A 29 12.51 -3.56 14.49
C GLN A 29 11.23 -4.39 14.26
N LEU A 30 10.50 -4.14 13.18
CA LEU A 30 9.30 -4.89 12.81
C LEU A 30 9.66 -6.29 12.29
N ASN A 31 10.73 -6.43 11.49
CA ASN A 31 11.23 -7.71 11.02
C ASN A 31 11.71 -8.61 12.18
N ALA A 32 12.34 -8.04 13.21
CA ALA A 32 12.71 -8.76 14.42
C ALA A 32 11.49 -9.32 15.19
N GLN A 33 10.29 -8.80 14.94
CA GLN A 33 9.02 -9.30 15.47
C GLN A 33 8.33 -10.29 14.52
N GLY A 34 8.98 -10.70 13.44
CA GLY A 34 8.43 -11.59 12.41
C GLY A 34 7.47 -10.90 11.43
N LEU A 35 7.40 -9.56 11.44
CA LEU A 35 6.51 -8.81 10.55
C LEU A 35 7.20 -8.48 9.22
N LEU A 36 6.47 -8.60 8.12
CA LEU A 36 6.91 -8.09 6.81
C LEU A 36 6.65 -6.59 6.75
N CYS A 37 7.38 -5.87 5.89
CA CYS A 37 7.15 -4.44 5.68
C CYS A 37 6.85 -4.11 4.22
N ALA A 38 6.03 -3.09 4.01
CA ALA A 38 6.05 -2.29 2.80
C ALA A 38 6.59 -0.91 3.19
N VAL A 39 7.38 -0.27 2.36
CA VAL A 39 7.96 1.05 2.64
C VAL A 39 7.56 2.03 1.54
N THR A 40 7.13 3.22 1.92
CA THR A 40 6.72 4.26 0.96
C THR A 40 7.43 5.56 1.24
N HIS A 41 8.05 6.13 0.21
CA HIS A 41 8.58 7.48 0.22
C HIS A 41 7.42 8.44 -0.05
N LEU A 42 7.10 9.26 0.94
CA LEU A 42 6.01 10.21 0.90
C LEU A 42 6.31 11.30 -0.12
N GLY A 43 5.40 11.44 -1.07
CA GLY A 43 5.42 12.37 -2.19
C GLY A 43 4.35 11.94 -3.21
N GLU A 44 3.73 12.92 -3.87
CA GLU A 44 2.71 12.75 -4.92
C GLU A 44 2.74 14.00 -5.82
N ASN A 45 2.33 13.85 -7.09
CA ASN A 45 2.18 14.96 -8.04
C ASN A 45 3.42 15.87 -8.20
N VAL A 46 4.58 15.27 -8.52
CA VAL A 46 5.80 16.07 -8.78
C VAL A 46 5.62 16.97 -10.00
N VAL A 47 6.22 18.17 -9.94
CA VAL A 47 6.04 19.21 -10.96
C VAL A 47 7.22 19.34 -11.91
N THR A 48 8.33 18.64 -11.66
CA THR A 48 9.49 18.62 -12.56
C THR A 48 9.98 17.19 -12.84
N VAL A 49 10.56 16.99 -14.03
CA VAL A 49 11.18 15.70 -14.40
C VAL A 49 12.34 15.37 -13.46
N ALA A 50 13.06 16.39 -12.98
CA ALA A 50 14.15 16.21 -12.03
C ALA A 50 13.66 15.61 -10.70
N ASP A 51 12.54 16.11 -10.17
CA ASP A 51 11.93 15.58 -8.94
C ASP A 51 11.43 14.13 -9.14
N ALA A 52 10.81 13.85 -10.29
CA ALA A 52 10.40 12.49 -10.66
C ALA A 52 11.57 11.50 -10.71
N THR A 53 12.68 11.90 -11.34
CA THR A 53 13.91 11.11 -11.41
C THR A 53 14.56 10.96 -10.03
N HIS A 54 14.55 12.00 -9.20
CA HIS A 54 15.04 11.94 -7.83
C HIS A 54 14.24 10.94 -6.99
N ALA A 55 12.90 10.97 -7.08
CA ALA A 55 12.02 10.03 -6.41
C ALA A 55 12.29 8.57 -6.82
N ALA A 56 12.45 8.32 -8.13
CA ALA A 56 12.81 7.00 -8.65
C ALA A 56 14.16 6.52 -8.10
N ARG A 57 15.17 7.40 -8.08
CA ARG A 57 16.49 7.09 -7.52
C ARG A 57 16.41 6.74 -6.04
N ALA A 58 15.62 7.47 -5.25
CA ALA A 58 15.42 7.17 -3.83
C ALA A 58 14.84 5.76 -3.62
N TYR A 59 13.92 5.30 -4.48
CA TYR A 59 13.41 3.92 -4.42
C TYR A 59 14.47 2.88 -4.82
N VAL A 60 15.32 3.17 -5.82
CA VAL A 60 16.42 2.28 -6.23
C VAL A 60 17.45 2.13 -5.10
N GLU A 61 17.82 3.23 -4.44
CA GLU A 61 18.72 3.24 -3.29
C GLU A 61 18.11 2.51 -2.08
N LEU A 62 16.82 2.73 -1.82
CA LEU A 62 16.08 2.05 -0.77
C LEU A 62 16.06 0.52 -0.98
N LEU A 63 15.84 0.07 -2.21
CA LEU A 63 15.92 -1.35 -2.57
C LEU A 63 17.32 -1.91 -2.32
N ALA A 64 18.37 -1.16 -2.64
CA ALA A 64 19.74 -1.59 -2.37
C ALA A 64 20.03 -1.72 -0.87
N GLU A 65 19.54 -0.78 -0.06
CA GLU A 65 19.69 -0.84 1.39
C GLU A 65 18.89 -1.99 2.03
N ILE A 66 17.68 -2.26 1.54
CA ILE A 66 16.86 -3.40 1.98
C ILE A 66 17.61 -4.71 1.73
N GLU A 67 18.17 -4.89 0.54
CA GLU A 67 18.95 -6.08 0.18
C GLU A 67 20.23 -6.21 1.03
N ARG A 68 21.01 -5.12 1.11
CA ARG A 68 22.27 -5.10 1.87
C ARG A 68 22.06 -5.47 3.35
N ARG A 69 20.96 -5.00 3.94
CA ARG A 69 20.60 -5.26 5.35
C ARG A 69 19.77 -6.54 5.53
N ARG A 70 19.43 -7.25 4.45
CA ARG A 70 18.56 -8.43 4.44
C ARG A 70 17.21 -8.20 5.13
N LEU A 71 16.61 -7.02 4.90
CA LEU A 71 15.32 -6.66 5.48
C LEU A 71 14.17 -7.31 4.69
N ALA A 72 13.15 -7.79 5.40
CA ALA A 72 11.93 -8.30 4.81
C ALA A 72 10.97 -7.14 4.47
N ALA A 73 11.34 -6.35 3.46
CA ALA A 73 10.62 -5.16 3.03
C ALA A 73 10.49 -5.05 1.51
N VAL A 74 9.42 -4.40 1.06
CA VAL A 74 9.14 -4.13 -0.37
C VAL A 74 8.72 -2.66 -0.55
N PRO A 75 9.08 -1.98 -1.64
CA PRO A 75 8.62 -0.61 -1.89
C PRO A 75 7.13 -0.55 -2.28
N SER A 76 6.51 0.60 -1.97
CA SER A 76 5.16 1.00 -2.35
C SER A 76 5.21 2.44 -2.82
N LEU A 77 4.92 2.68 -4.10
CA LEU A 77 5.14 3.95 -4.78
C LEU A 77 3.90 4.45 -5.51
N LYS A 78 3.83 5.75 -5.75
CA LYS A 78 2.79 6.40 -6.56
C LYS A 78 3.36 6.80 -7.91
N LEU A 79 2.56 6.67 -8.96
CA LEU A 79 3.02 7.00 -10.31
C LEU A 79 3.13 8.51 -10.50
N THR A 80 2.28 9.30 -9.84
CA THR A 80 2.41 10.77 -9.86
C THR A 80 3.71 11.24 -9.20
N HIS A 81 4.27 10.48 -8.25
CA HIS A 81 5.60 10.74 -7.69
C HIS A 81 6.72 10.40 -8.68
N LEU A 82 6.46 9.51 -9.64
CA LEU A 82 7.40 9.16 -10.70
C LEU A 82 7.20 9.98 -11.99
N GLY A 83 6.34 10.99 -11.97
CA GLY A 83 6.14 11.92 -13.09
C GLY A 83 4.97 11.60 -14.00
N LEU A 84 3.97 10.82 -13.55
CA LEU A 84 2.79 10.52 -14.35
C LEU A 84 2.10 11.79 -14.88
N ASP A 85 2.02 12.86 -14.10
CA ASP A 85 1.40 14.12 -14.54
C ASP A 85 2.24 14.93 -15.53
N LEU A 86 3.53 14.61 -15.65
CA LEU A 86 4.45 15.32 -16.54
C LEU A 86 4.45 14.69 -17.92
N ASP A 87 4.71 13.39 -17.98
CA ASP A 87 4.78 12.62 -19.21
C ASP A 87 4.75 11.11 -18.89
N GLU A 88 3.98 10.34 -19.67
CA GLU A 88 3.85 8.91 -19.45
C GLU A 88 5.17 8.16 -19.70
N ALA A 89 5.98 8.57 -20.67
CA ALA A 89 7.25 7.93 -20.97
C ALA A 89 8.28 8.21 -19.86
N VAL A 90 8.30 9.42 -19.29
CA VAL A 90 9.09 9.74 -18.09
C VAL A 90 8.69 8.84 -16.91
N CYS A 91 7.38 8.75 -16.62
CA CYS A 91 6.87 7.90 -15.55
C CYS A 91 7.24 6.43 -15.76
N ARG A 92 7.09 5.94 -16.99
CA ARG A 92 7.41 4.56 -17.34
C ARG A 92 8.90 4.27 -17.17
N ALA A 93 9.78 5.12 -17.67
CA ALA A 93 11.23 4.93 -17.54
C ALA A 93 11.67 4.90 -16.07
N ASN A 94 11.13 5.81 -15.24
CA ASN A 94 11.36 5.84 -13.80
C ASN A 94 10.85 4.56 -13.11
N LEU A 95 9.65 4.11 -13.45
CA LEU A 95 9.06 2.88 -12.90
C LEU A 95 9.87 1.64 -13.29
N GLU A 96 10.25 1.50 -14.56
CA GLU A 96 11.04 0.38 -15.06
C GLU A 96 12.42 0.31 -14.38
N ALA A 97 13.06 1.46 -14.08
CA ALA A 97 14.30 1.50 -13.31
C ALA A 97 14.14 0.91 -11.89
N VAL A 98 13.07 1.28 -11.18
CA VAL A 98 12.76 0.73 -9.85
C VAL A 98 12.43 -0.77 -9.93
N LEU A 99 11.61 -1.17 -10.91
CA LEU A 99 11.23 -2.57 -11.13
C LEU A 99 12.44 -3.44 -11.47
N ALA A 100 13.35 -2.96 -12.32
CA ALA A 100 14.59 -3.65 -12.69
C ALA A 100 15.48 -3.88 -11.46
N ARG A 101 15.62 -2.87 -10.58
CA ARG A 101 16.38 -3.03 -9.33
C ARG A 101 15.79 -4.09 -8.41
N GLY A 102 14.45 -4.11 -8.28
CA GLY A 102 13.74 -5.09 -7.45
C GLY A 102 13.77 -6.51 -8.02
N ARG A 103 13.81 -6.64 -9.36
CA ARG A 103 13.82 -7.94 -10.06
C ARG A 103 15.07 -8.76 -9.72
N ALA A 104 16.23 -8.12 -9.59
CA ALA A 104 17.49 -8.78 -9.24
C ALA A 104 17.40 -9.57 -7.92
N SER A 105 16.55 -9.11 -6.99
CA SER A 105 16.39 -9.70 -5.65
C SER A 105 14.99 -10.28 -5.44
N ALA A 106 14.26 -10.59 -6.54
CA ALA A 106 12.87 -11.09 -6.53
C ALA A 106 11.90 -10.27 -5.64
N THR A 107 12.17 -8.98 -5.47
CA THR A 107 11.43 -8.08 -4.59
C THR A 107 10.28 -7.44 -5.34
N LEU A 108 9.07 -7.58 -4.80
CA LEU A 108 7.86 -6.96 -5.34
C LEU A 108 7.94 -5.43 -5.24
N VAL A 109 7.31 -4.74 -6.18
CA VAL A 109 7.13 -3.28 -6.14
C VAL A 109 5.64 -2.99 -6.26
N TRP A 110 5.05 -2.40 -5.22
CA TRP A 110 3.64 -2.02 -5.23
C TRP A 110 3.45 -0.66 -5.91
N ILE A 111 2.63 -0.64 -6.96
CA ILE A 111 2.13 0.57 -7.59
C ILE A 111 0.81 0.93 -6.91
N ASP A 112 0.88 1.90 -6.00
CA ASP A 112 -0.26 2.38 -5.23
C ASP A 112 -1.29 3.07 -6.12
N MET A 113 -2.56 2.78 -5.85
CA MET A 113 -3.68 3.38 -6.58
C MET A 113 -4.02 4.73 -5.98
N GLU A 114 -4.00 5.75 -6.85
CA GLU A 114 -4.33 7.13 -6.51
C GLU A 114 -5.83 7.40 -6.70
N SER A 115 -6.25 8.65 -6.88
CA SER A 115 -7.66 8.98 -7.14
C SER A 115 -8.16 8.44 -8.48
N THR A 116 -9.47 8.51 -8.71
CA THR A 116 -10.11 8.04 -9.96
C THR A 116 -9.51 8.68 -11.22
N ALA A 117 -9.02 9.93 -11.12
CA ALA A 117 -8.30 10.62 -12.19
C ALA A 117 -7.08 9.86 -12.73
N TYR A 118 -6.51 8.94 -11.95
CA TYR A 118 -5.30 8.19 -12.30
C TYR A 118 -5.55 6.70 -12.55
N THR A 119 -6.75 6.19 -12.27
CA THR A 119 -6.99 4.74 -12.24
C THR A 119 -6.71 4.07 -13.58
N ASP A 120 -7.23 4.60 -14.69
CA ASP A 120 -7.00 4.03 -16.02
C ASP A 120 -5.51 4.05 -16.39
N ARG A 121 -4.89 5.23 -16.31
CA ARG A 121 -3.45 5.41 -16.61
C ARG A 121 -2.56 4.48 -15.78
N THR A 122 -2.93 4.25 -14.51
CA THR A 122 -2.21 3.36 -13.61
C THR A 122 -2.35 1.88 -14.01
N LEU A 123 -3.57 1.43 -14.28
CA LEU A 123 -3.83 0.04 -14.66
C LEU A 123 -3.28 -0.29 -16.06
N ASP A 124 -3.36 0.66 -16.99
CA ASP A 124 -2.80 0.51 -18.34
C ASP A 124 -1.28 0.45 -18.30
N LEU A 125 -0.63 1.33 -17.53
CA LEU A 125 0.83 1.26 -17.35
C LEU A 125 1.24 -0.05 -16.67
N TYR A 126 0.53 -0.49 -15.63
CA TYR A 126 0.77 -1.78 -14.99
C TYR A 126 0.67 -2.95 -15.98
N ALA A 127 -0.39 -3.00 -16.79
CA ALA A 127 -0.60 -4.05 -17.80
C ALA A 127 0.54 -4.07 -18.83
N ARG A 128 1.06 -2.90 -19.24
CA ARG A 128 2.18 -2.78 -20.18
C ARG A 128 3.51 -3.25 -19.60
N VAL A 129 3.83 -2.92 -18.36
CA VAL A 129 5.15 -3.26 -17.77
C VAL A 129 5.21 -4.70 -17.24
N ARG A 130 4.09 -5.24 -16.78
CA ARG A 130 4.09 -6.52 -16.06
C ARG A 130 4.66 -7.72 -16.83
N PRO A 131 4.45 -7.90 -18.15
CA PRO A 131 5.08 -9.00 -18.89
C PRO A 131 6.62 -9.00 -18.78
N ALA A 132 7.25 -7.83 -18.75
CA ALA A 132 8.70 -7.69 -18.57
C ALA A 132 9.11 -7.68 -17.08
N PHE A 133 8.20 -7.28 -16.19
CA PHE A 133 8.43 -7.10 -14.76
C PHE A 133 7.37 -7.86 -13.93
N PRO A 134 7.52 -9.19 -13.76
CA PRO A 134 6.58 -9.99 -12.97
C PRO A 134 6.57 -9.63 -11.48
N ASN A 135 7.55 -8.85 -11.01
CA ASN A 135 7.62 -8.29 -9.68
C ASN A 135 6.79 -7.00 -9.50
N ALA A 136 6.16 -6.48 -10.55
CA ALA A 136 5.18 -5.41 -10.43
C ALA A 136 3.91 -5.92 -9.74
N ALA A 137 3.41 -5.15 -8.78
CA ALA A 137 2.15 -5.39 -8.09
C ALA A 137 1.27 -4.14 -8.14
N CYS A 138 -0.05 -4.30 -8.16
CA CYS A 138 -0.98 -3.19 -8.26
C CYS A 138 -1.94 -3.14 -7.07
N VAL A 139 -2.59 -1.99 -6.89
CA VAL A 139 -3.62 -1.77 -5.87
C VAL A 139 -4.96 -1.51 -6.54
N VAL A 140 -6.04 -2.00 -5.93
CA VAL A 140 -7.41 -1.64 -6.29
C VAL A 140 -8.24 -1.27 -5.06
N GLN A 141 -9.27 -0.46 -5.26
CA GLN A 141 -10.01 0.21 -4.18
C GLN A 141 -11.47 -0.22 -4.18
N ALA A 142 -11.91 -0.91 -3.12
CA ALA A 142 -13.25 -1.48 -3.03
C ALA A 142 -14.40 -0.46 -3.04
N TYR A 143 -14.14 0.81 -2.72
CA TYR A 143 -15.16 1.85 -2.78
C TYR A 143 -15.56 2.27 -4.19
N LEU A 144 -14.81 1.93 -5.25
CA LEU A 144 -15.16 2.34 -6.61
C LEU A 144 -16.12 1.33 -7.25
N ARG A 145 -17.08 1.86 -8.00
CA ARG A 145 -18.05 1.04 -8.75
C ARG A 145 -17.36 0.23 -9.86
N ARG A 146 -16.32 0.80 -10.50
CA ARG A 146 -15.55 0.18 -11.59
C ARG A 146 -14.73 -1.04 -11.17
N THR A 147 -14.34 -1.15 -9.90
CA THR A 147 -13.29 -2.09 -9.47
C THR A 147 -13.59 -3.55 -9.72
N ALA A 148 -14.87 -3.94 -9.81
CA ALA A 148 -15.20 -5.32 -10.19
C ALA A 148 -14.70 -5.68 -11.59
N GLN A 149 -14.85 -4.77 -12.55
CA GLN A 149 -14.35 -4.99 -13.90
C GLN A 149 -12.82 -4.95 -13.94
N ASP A 150 -12.20 -4.03 -13.19
CA ASP A 150 -10.74 -3.96 -13.10
C ASP A 150 -10.16 -5.26 -12.50
N VAL A 151 -10.83 -5.86 -11.50
CA VAL A 151 -10.41 -7.13 -10.90
C VAL A 151 -10.43 -8.27 -11.93
N GLU A 152 -11.44 -8.35 -12.81
CA GLU A 152 -11.45 -9.37 -13.86
C GLU A 152 -10.23 -9.25 -14.79
N ARG A 153 -9.93 -8.02 -15.24
CA ARG A 153 -8.75 -7.75 -16.09
C ARG A 153 -7.45 -8.13 -15.37
N LEU A 154 -7.34 -7.82 -14.07
CA LEU A 154 -6.17 -8.17 -13.26
C LEU A 154 -6.03 -9.68 -13.07
N ILE A 155 -7.15 -10.40 -12.94
CA ILE A 155 -7.15 -11.87 -12.86
C ILE A 155 -6.66 -12.48 -14.17
N GLU A 156 -7.11 -11.97 -15.33
CA GLU A 156 -6.65 -12.43 -16.64
C GLU A 156 -5.13 -12.31 -16.78
N LEU A 157 -4.56 -11.22 -16.26
CA LEU A 157 -3.11 -10.99 -16.21
C LEU A 157 -2.37 -11.87 -15.17
N GLY A 158 -3.06 -12.54 -14.25
CA GLY A 158 -2.44 -13.26 -13.13
C GLY A 158 -1.80 -12.33 -12.09
N ALA A 159 -2.37 -11.15 -11.90
CA ALA A 159 -1.78 -10.05 -11.14
C ALA A 159 -1.47 -10.35 -9.66
N THR A 160 -0.52 -9.61 -9.11
CA THR A 160 -0.35 -9.43 -7.66
C THR A 160 -1.15 -8.20 -7.25
N VAL A 161 -2.23 -8.40 -6.48
CA VAL A 161 -3.25 -7.37 -6.22
C VAL A 161 -3.37 -7.06 -4.74
N ARG A 162 -3.27 -5.79 -4.37
CA ARG A 162 -3.62 -5.30 -3.03
C ARG A 162 -5.04 -4.73 -3.09
N LEU A 163 -5.94 -5.28 -2.29
CA LEU A 163 -7.30 -4.79 -2.14
C LEU A 163 -7.40 -3.91 -0.90
N CYS A 164 -7.68 -2.62 -1.09
CA CYS A 164 -7.95 -1.68 0.00
C CYS A 164 -9.38 -1.13 -0.10
N LYS A 165 -9.85 -0.35 0.89
CA LYS A 165 -11.17 0.29 0.81
C LYS A 165 -11.18 1.47 -0.17
N GLY A 166 -10.14 2.29 -0.18
CA GLY A 166 -10.09 3.58 -0.87
C GLY A 166 -9.81 4.70 0.13
N ALA A 167 -9.07 5.73 -0.30
CA ALA A 167 -8.56 6.79 0.59
C ALA A 167 -8.79 8.22 0.09
N TYR A 168 -9.33 8.38 -1.12
CA TYR A 168 -9.60 9.67 -1.74
C TYR A 168 -11.08 10.05 -1.55
N ARG A 169 -11.39 11.33 -1.75
CA ARG A 169 -12.78 11.80 -1.76
C ARG A 169 -13.25 11.77 -3.21
N GLU A 170 -14.18 10.88 -3.50
CA GLU A 170 -14.71 10.63 -4.84
C GLU A 170 -16.21 10.89 -4.87
N PRO A 171 -16.76 11.34 -6.01
CA PRO A 171 -18.18 11.62 -6.14
C PRO A 171 -19.00 10.32 -6.14
N PRO A 172 -20.28 10.35 -5.69
CA PRO A 172 -21.11 9.15 -5.49
C PRO A 172 -21.42 8.37 -6.78
N GLU A 173 -21.27 9.00 -7.94
CA GLU A 173 -21.37 8.38 -9.27
C GLU A 173 -20.21 7.41 -9.52
N LEU A 174 -19.03 7.68 -8.93
CA LEU A 174 -17.83 6.85 -9.10
C LEU A 174 -17.59 5.92 -7.91
N ALA A 175 -17.96 6.35 -6.70
CA ALA A 175 -17.69 5.64 -5.47
C ALA A 175 -18.95 5.39 -4.61
N PHE A 176 -18.96 4.30 -3.86
CA PHE A 176 -19.99 4.00 -2.87
C PHE A 176 -19.88 4.98 -1.69
N PRO A 177 -20.89 5.83 -1.42
CA PRO A 177 -20.82 6.80 -0.33
C PRO A 177 -21.00 6.14 1.05
N ALA A 178 -21.77 5.04 1.12
CA ALA A 178 -22.06 4.37 2.38
C ALA A 178 -21.00 3.30 2.70
N LYS A 179 -20.44 3.36 3.91
CA LYS A 179 -19.44 2.39 4.40
C LYS A 179 -19.90 0.94 4.24
N ARG A 180 -21.19 0.65 4.47
CA ARG A 180 -21.74 -0.72 4.35
C ARG A 180 -21.58 -1.27 2.92
N ASP A 181 -21.74 -0.42 1.91
CA ASP A 181 -21.65 -0.80 0.50
C ASP A 181 -20.18 -1.00 0.12
N VAL A 182 -19.26 -0.17 0.64
CA VAL A 182 -17.80 -0.37 0.52
C VAL A 182 -17.38 -1.70 1.15
N ASP A 183 -17.84 -2.00 2.36
CA ASP A 183 -17.51 -3.25 3.06
C ASP A 183 -18.06 -4.48 2.31
N ALA A 184 -19.29 -4.40 1.81
CA ALA A 184 -19.91 -5.45 1.01
C ALA A 184 -19.16 -5.67 -0.31
N ASN A 185 -18.78 -4.58 -1.00
CA ASN A 185 -18.01 -4.68 -2.22
C ASN A 185 -16.60 -5.23 -1.97
N TYR A 186 -15.94 -4.83 -0.88
CA TYR A 186 -14.65 -5.40 -0.47
C TYR A 186 -14.75 -6.91 -0.30
N ALA A 187 -15.76 -7.38 0.44
CA ALA A 187 -15.99 -8.81 0.66
C ALA A 187 -16.22 -9.57 -0.67
N ARG A 188 -16.99 -8.99 -1.60
CA ARG A 188 -17.24 -9.55 -2.93
C ARG A 188 -15.96 -9.64 -3.77
N LEU A 189 -15.17 -8.57 -3.80
CA LEU A 189 -13.91 -8.52 -4.57
C LEU A 189 -12.87 -9.49 -4.00
N LEU A 190 -12.79 -9.60 -2.67
CA LEU A 190 -11.93 -10.57 -2.00
C LEU A 190 -12.30 -12.01 -2.40
N ASP A 191 -13.58 -12.35 -2.33
CA ASP A 191 -14.05 -13.67 -2.76
C ASP A 191 -13.77 -13.93 -4.25
N ARG A 192 -13.86 -12.91 -5.11
CA ARG A 192 -13.55 -13.06 -6.53
C ARG A 192 -12.07 -13.33 -6.77
N LEU A 193 -11.18 -12.58 -6.10
CA LEU A 193 -9.73 -12.78 -6.16
C LEU A 193 -9.29 -14.15 -5.58
N PHE A 194 -10.07 -14.70 -4.66
CA PHE A 194 -9.88 -16.03 -4.08
C PHE A 194 -10.59 -17.15 -4.85
N ALA A 195 -11.23 -16.86 -5.98
CA ALA A 195 -11.89 -17.90 -6.78
C ALA A 195 -10.86 -18.85 -7.40
N ALA A 196 -11.27 -20.08 -7.68
CA ALA A 196 -10.35 -21.13 -8.15
C ALA A 196 -9.65 -20.76 -9.47
N ASP A 197 -10.37 -20.12 -10.40
CA ASP A 197 -9.83 -19.64 -11.67
C ASP A 197 -8.79 -18.51 -11.47
N ALA A 198 -9.03 -17.60 -10.52
CA ALA A 198 -8.07 -16.56 -10.16
C ALA A 198 -6.80 -17.17 -9.54
N GLN A 199 -6.95 -18.14 -8.65
CA GLN A 199 -5.83 -18.81 -8.01
C GLN A 199 -5.03 -19.69 -8.98
N ALA A 200 -5.69 -20.33 -9.95
CA ALA A 200 -5.06 -21.07 -11.05
C ALA A 200 -4.18 -20.15 -11.92
N ARG A 201 -4.54 -18.87 -12.05
CA ARG A 201 -3.73 -17.83 -12.72
C ARG A 201 -2.63 -17.24 -11.85
N SER A 202 -2.34 -17.84 -10.70
CA SER A 202 -1.32 -17.38 -9.76
C SER A 202 -1.57 -16.00 -9.15
N VAL A 203 -2.83 -15.56 -9.07
CA VAL A 203 -3.17 -14.30 -8.41
C VAL A 203 -2.78 -14.33 -6.94
N TYR A 204 -1.95 -13.38 -6.54
CA TYR A 204 -1.56 -13.13 -5.16
C TYR A 204 -2.36 -11.96 -4.60
N VAL A 205 -2.80 -12.04 -3.34
CA VAL A 205 -3.67 -11.01 -2.74
C VAL A 205 -3.08 -10.40 -1.47
N GLY A 206 -2.87 -9.08 -1.49
CA GLY A 206 -2.67 -8.27 -0.30
C GLY A 206 -4.01 -7.76 0.25
N VAL A 207 -4.45 -8.28 1.40
CA VAL A 207 -5.70 -7.86 2.07
C VAL A 207 -5.40 -6.66 2.95
N ALA A 208 -5.47 -5.45 2.37
CA ALA A 208 -5.15 -4.20 3.06
C ALA A 208 -6.35 -3.64 3.84
N THR A 209 -6.45 -3.98 5.13
CA THR A 209 -7.53 -3.53 6.00
C THR A 209 -7.18 -3.66 7.49
N HIS A 210 -7.77 -2.79 8.32
CA HIS A 210 -7.76 -2.92 9.79
C HIS A 210 -9.11 -3.41 10.34
N ASP A 211 -10.02 -3.79 9.46
CA ASP A 211 -11.35 -4.29 9.80
C ASP A 211 -11.28 -5.78 10.14
N THR A 212 -11.48 -6.11 11.41
CA THR A 212 -11.35 -7.49 11.89
C THR A 212 -12.36 -8.43 11.24
N ARG A 213 -13.52 -7.93 10.81
CA ARG A 213 -14.53 -8.76 10.13
C ARG A 213 -14.02 -9.19 8.75
N LEU A 214 -13.37 -8.29 8.02
CA LEU A 214 -12.79 -8.60 6.70
C LEU A 214 -11.54 -9.48 6.81
N ILE A 215 -10.73 -9.30 7.86
CA ILE A 215 -9.58 -10.18 8.13
C ILE A 215 -10.05 -11.61 8.44
N THR A 216 -11.05 -11.75 9.32
CA THR A 216 -11.66 -13.05 9.61
C THR A 216 -12.25 -13.68 8.36
N ARG A 217 -12.98 -12.91 7.53
CA ARG A 217 -13.47 -13.41 6.24
C ARG A 217 -12.34 -13.92 5.35
N ALA A 218 -11.26 -13.16 5.18
CA ALA A 218 -10.13 -13.58 4.34
C ALA A 218 -9.55 -14.92 4.81
N ARG A 219 -9.32 -15.06 6.11
CA ARG A 219 -8.84 -16.31 6.73
C ARG A 219 -9.79 -17.47 6.45
N ASP A 220 -11.08 -17.28 6.70
CA ASP A 220 -12.07 -18.35 6.63
C ASP A 220 -12.36 -18.74 5.18
N THR A 221 -12.45 -17.78 4.26
CA THR A 221 -12.59 -18.04 2.81
C THR A 221 -11.35 -18.75 2.26
N ALA A 222 -10.13 -18.33 2.65
CA ALA A 222 -8.91 -19.00 2.22
C ALA A 222 -8.87 -20.45 2.70
N ARG A 223 -9.20 -20.70 3.97
CA ARG A 223 -9.27 -22.05 4.54
C ARG A 223 -10.31 -22.92 3.82
N ALA A 224 -11.51 -22.40 3.62
CA ALA A 224 -12.60 -23.12 2.96
C ALA A 224 -12.27 -23.50 1.52
N ARG A 225 -11.45 -22.70 0.83
CA ARG A 225 -11.05 -22.92 -0.57
C ARG A 225 -9.67 -23.59 -0.72
N GLY A 226 -9.03 -23.99 0.37
CA GLY A 226 -7.71 -24.61 0.35
C GLY A 226 -6.59 -23.69 -0.17
N ILE A 227 -6.74 -22.37 -0.05
CA ILE A 227 -5.72 -21.40 -0.48
C ILE A 227 -4.58 -21.43 0.54
N ALA A 228 -3.37 -21.72 0.04
CA ALA A 228 -2.17 -21.73 0.86
C ALA A 228 -1.90 -20.35 1.49
N ARG A 229 -1.42 -20.33 2.73
CA ARG A 229 -1.23 -19.09 3.52
C ARG A 229 -0.18 -18.16 2.92
N GLU A 230 0.67 -18.70 2.06
CA GLU A 230 1.72 -17.98 1.35
C GLU A 230 1.20 -17.24 0.11
N ARG A 231 -0.05 -17.50 -0.30
CA ARG A 231 -0.70 -16.92 -1.50
C ARG A 231 -1.46 -15.62 -1.23
N PHE A 232 -1.55 -15.23 0.03
CA PHE A 232 -2.10 -13.95 0.44
C PHE A 232 -1.42 -13.46 1.72
N GLU A 233 -1.64 -12.19 2.04
CA GLU A 233 -1.19 -11.61 3.31
C GLU A 233 -2.18 -10.55 3.79
N ILE A 234 -2.18 -10.29 5.09
CA ILE A 234 -2.86 -9.13 5.66
C ILE A 234 -1.90 -7.95 5.59
N GLN A 235 -2.41 -6.77 5.22
CA GLN A 235 -1.62 -5.55 5.16
C GLN A 235 -2.24 -4.47 6.04
N MET A 236 -1.41 -3.82 6.86
CA MET A 236 -1.84 -2.77 7.79
C MET A 236 -0.89 -1.58 7.75
N LEU A 237 -1.40 -0.41 8.08
CA LEU A 237 -0.58 0.78 8.23
C LEU A 237 0.21 0.78 9.54
N TYR A 238 1.43 1.31 9.48
CA TYR A 238 2.25 1.57 10.65
C TYR A 238 1.53 2.45 11.68
N GLY A 239 1.66 2.10 12.96
CA GLY A 239 1.05 2.85 14.06
C GLY A 239 -0.43 2.55 14.34
N ILE A 240 -1.10 1.76 13.50
CA ILE A 240 -2.54 1.49 13.61
C ILE A 240 -2.78 0.03 13.99
N ARG A 241 -3.62 -0.17 15.01
CA ARG A 241 -4.09 -1.50 15.46
C ARG A 241 -2.96 -2.51 15.71
N LYS A 242 -1.89 -2.08 16.37
CA LYS A 242 -0.78 -2.96 16.80
C LYS A 242 -1.26 -4.15 17.66
N ASP A 243 -2.38 -3.98 18.37
CA ASP A 243 -3.07 -5.04 19.11
C ASP A 243 -3.44 -6.26 18.24
N LEU A 244 -3.64 -6.07 16.93
CA LEU A 244 -4.01 -7.15 16.02
C LEU A 244 -2.83 -7.99 15.55
N HIS A 245 -1.59 -7.53 15.70
CA HIS A 245 -0.43 -8.20 15.12
C HIS A 245 -0.27 -9.63 15.67
N ALA A 246 -0.31 -9.77 17.00
CA ALA A 246 -0.19 -11.06 17.67
C ALA A 246 -1.34 -12.01 17.28
N ARG A 247 -2.56 -11.49 17.14
CA ARG A 247 -3.72 -12.28 16.72
C ARG A 247 -3.59 -12.80 15.29
N ILE A 248 -3.16 -11.95 14.35
CA ILE A 248 -2.96 -12.33 12.95
C ILE A 248 -1.85 -13.38 12.83
N ALA A 249 -0.76 -13.22 13.59
CA ALA A 249 0.29 -14.21 13.66
C ALA A 249 -0.20 -15.54 14.27
N ALA A 250 -1.02 -15.51 15.31
CA ALA A 250 -1.63 -16.71 15.91
C ALA A 250 -2.60 -17.43 14.96
N ASP A 251 -3.28 -16.69 14.07
CA ASP A 251 -4.07 -17.24 12.97
C ASP A 251 -3.18 -17.84 11.85
N GLY A 252 -1.85 -17.75 11.99
CA GLY A 252 -0.86 -18.28 11.04
C GLY A 252 -0.75 -17.46 9.75
N LEU A 253 -1.27 -16.23 9.74
CA LEU A 253 -1.29 -15.37 8.55
C LEU A 253 -0.05 -14.48 8.50
N ARG A 254 0.42 -14.22 7.27
CA ARG A 254 1.45 -13.21 7.02
C ARG A 254 0.86 -11.82 7.25
N LEU A 255 1.61 -10.98 7.96
CA LEU A 255 1.29 -9.57 8.18
C LEU A 255 2.37 -8.67 7.60
N ARG A 256 1.97 -7.77 6.70
CA ARG A 256 2.83 -6.70 6.18
C ARG A 256 2.40 -5.35 6.73
N VAL A 257 3.34 -4.61 7.31
CA VAL A 257 3.13 -3.26 7.81
C VAL A 257 3.63 -2.23 6.80
N LEU A 258 2.78 -1.31 6.34
CA LEU A 258 3.15 -0.19 5.48
C LEU A 258 3.76 0.94 6.33
N VAL A 259 5.05 1.17 6.14
CA VAL A 259 5.90 2.12 6.85
C VAL A 259 6.18 3.34 5.95
N PRO A 260 5.52 4.48 6.17
CA PRO A 260 5.78 5.69 5.40
C PRO A 260 6.96 6.48 6.01
N TYR A 261 7.70 7.18 5.16
CA TYR A 261 8.76 8.11 5.53
C TYR A 261 8.89 9.24 4.50
N GLY A 262 9.51 10.36 4.89
CA GLY A 262 9.73 11.50 4.00
C GLY A 262 9.20 12.80 4.59
N GLU A 263 9.65 13.91 4.01
CA GLU A 263 9.29 15.26 4.46
C GLU A 263 7.84 15.63 4.14
N ASP A 264 7.24 15.05 3.09
CA ASP A 264 5.85 15.28 2.66
C ASP A 264 4.81 14.51 3.48
N TRP A 265 4.99 14.47 4.81
CA TRP A 265 4.15 13.68 5.70
C TRP A 265 2.76 14.27 5.96
N TYR A 266 2.57 15.58 5.76
CA TYR A 266 1.36 16.29 6.18
C TYR A 266 0.09 15.74 5.52
N GLY A 267 0.06 15.66 4.19
CA GLY A 267 -1.10 15.15 3.45
C GLY A 267 -1.46 13.72 3.83
N TYR A 268 -0.44 12.85 3.94
CA TYR A 268 -0.61 11.47 4.40
C TYR A 268 -1.21 11.41 5.81
N PHE A 269 -0.64 12.18 6.73
CA PHE A 269 -1.04 12.21 8.13
C PHE A 269 -2.47 12.75 8.33
N MET A 270 -2.84 13.82 7.62
CA MET A 270 -4.19 14.38 7.67
C MET A 270 -5.24 13.37 7.20
N ARG A 271 -4.94 12.58 6.17
CA ARG A 271 -5.81 11.46 5.74
C ARG A 271 -5.97 10.41 6.86
N ARG A 272 -4.90 10.06 7.60
CA ARG A 272 -4.99 9.12 8.75
C ARG A 272 -5.82 9.67 9.92
N LEU A 273 -5.80 10.99 10.13
CA LEU A 273 -6.62 11.64 11.15
C LEU A 273 -8.11 11.62 10.78
N ALA A 274 -8.44 11.95 9.54
CA ALA A 274 -9.82 12.01 9.06
C ALA A 274 -10.54 10.64 9.08
N GLU A 275 -9.80 9.54 8.94
CA GLU A 275 -10.38 8.19 8.90
C GLU A 275 -10.97 7.70 10.23
N ARG A 276 -10.62 8.29 11.38
CA ARG A 276 -11.21 7.91 12.68
C ARG A 276 -11.41 9.12 13.60
N PRO A 277 -12.65 9.38 14.08
CA PRO A 277 -12.92 10.41 15.07
C PRO A 277 -12.05 10.29 16.34
N ALA A 278 -11.69 9.07 16.74
CA ALA A 278 -10.79 8.82 17.86
C ALA A 278 -9.36 9.33 17.63
N ASN A 279 -8.84 9.26 16.40
CA ASN A 279 -7.53 9.82 16.06
C ASN A 279 -7.56 11.35 16.17
N LEU A 280 -8.66 11.97 15.73
CA LEU A 280 -8.89 13.41 15.82
C LEU A 280 -9.03 13.88 17.28
N ALA A 281 -9.86 13.21 18.08
CA ALA A 281 -10.05 13.51 19.50
C ALA A 281 -8.74 13.37 20.30
N PHE A 282 -7.92 12.37 19.98
CA PHE A 282 -6.61 12.18 20.59
C PHE A 282 -5.60 13.25 20.17
N PHE A 283 -5.58 13.64 18.89
CA PHE A 283 -4.74 14.72 18.38
C PHE A 283 -5.09 16.07 19.04
N LEU A 284 -6.37 16.42 19.12
CA LEU A 284 -6.85 17.63 19.79
C LEU A 284 -6.45 17.65 21.27
N ARG A 285 -6.59 16.53 21.99
CA ARG A 285 -6.13 16.40 23.38
C ARG A 285 -4.63 16.65 23.57
N HIS A 286 -3.81 16.37 22.56
CA HIS A 286 -2.36 16.61 22.61
C HIS A 286 -1.95 18.02 22.16
N LEU A 287 -2.79 18.71 21.39
CA LEU A 287 -2.63 20.12 21.02
C LEU A 287 -2.93 21.06 22.21
N PHE A 288 -3.95 20.76 23.01
CA PHE A 288 -4.36 21.57 24.16
C PHE A 288 -3.63 21.23 25.48
N ARG A 289 -2.68 20.30 25.44
CA ARG A 289 -1.80 19.94 26.58
C ARG A 289 -0.33 20.34 26.35
N GLY A 290 -0.10 21.26 25.41
CA GLY A 290 1.19 21.92 25.19
C GLY A 290 1.37 23.10 26.11
#